data_AF-A0A5N5NH11-F1
#
_entry.id   AF-A0A5N5NH11-F1
#
_cell.length_a   1.000
_cell.length_b   1.000
_cell.length_c   1.000
_cell.angle_alpha   90.00
_cell.angle_beta   90.00
_cell.angle_gamma   90.00
#
_symmetry.space_group_name_H-M   'P 1'
#
loop_
_entity.id
_entity.type
_entity.pdbx_description
1 polymer ?
#
loop_
_entity_poly.entity_id
_entity_poly.type
_entity_poly.pdbx_seq_one_letter_code
_entity_poly.pdbx_strand_id
1 'polypeptide(L)'
;MECNSKVSRVHRAAVCTTGNITAVTIADASFPVGYDSTQFDLCLNITVLQDNLAAITEKVVDTSFQTVILNKLNQIYPSGLNDSVLQLLGPTSRVATIDDISKWKITVTDTLSSLMNSNNGNWAPEMSNAVITRYLSVSNHTLGTAEINAVGSNICSLDVSVLENITSENLKNANTLDLSSCSIQQKSALYTIGNSSFSRQRSNARIYYQLIGPYLGGAPVQDIQSLSTKNVNMDITTFMNLNPAVIMVLNVSTVQGLLGVNLVDLKLFEKSSVVQSWVAQQYQSDLNTLNIGLVGGKIPPVTSQSTITTVTTSQTNQTTSANTTAQVSGASRFHAGAPFLLLCVGLLTITHSLHTT
;
A
#
# COMPACT_ATOMS: atom_id res chain seq x y z
N MET A 1 -36.54 21.16 60.43
CA MET A 1 -35.29 20.37 60.61
C MET A 1 -35.08 19.61 59.33
N GLU A 2 -34.23 20.13 58.45
CA GLU A 2 -33.95 19.53 57.14
C GLU A 2 -32.43 19.34 57.09
N CYS A 3 -31.99 18.08 57.17
CA CYS A 3 -30.58 17.73 57.16
C CYS A 3 -30.05 17.76 55.73
N ASN A 4 -29.28 18.81 55.43
CA ASN A 4 -28.54 18.95 54.19
C ASN A 4 -27.24 18.13 54.25
N SER A 5 -27.26 16.89 53.77
CA SER A 5 -26.04 16.09 53.61
C SER A 5 -25.35 16.41 52.29
N LYS A 6 -24.44 17.40 52.31
CA LYS A 6 -23.42 17.55 51.27
C LYS A 6 -22.46 16.36 51.36
N VAL A 7 -22.63 15.38 50.48
CA VAL A 7 -21.63 14.33 50.24
C VAL A 7 -20.43 14.99 49.57
N SER A 8 -19.41 15.30 50.36
CA SER A 8 -18.08 15.67 49.86
C SER A 8 -17.44 14.40 49.29
N ARG A 9 -17.37 14.29 47.96
CA ARG A 9 -16.62 13.24 47.28
C ARG A 9 -15.13 13.53 47.51
N VAL A 10 -14.56 12.93 48.54
CA VAL A 10 -13.11 12.90 48.74
C VAL A 10 -12.53 12.06 47.60
N HIS A 11 -11.93 12.72 46.61
CA HIS A 11 -11.11 12.06 45.62
C HIS A 11 -9.88 11.50 46.36
N ARG A 12 -9.92 10.22 46.75
CA ARG A 12 -8.71 9.56 47.25
C ARG A 12 -7.69 9.63 46.11
N ALA A 13 -6.51 10.20 46.37
CA ALA A 13 -5.39 10.10 45.45
C ALA A 13 -5.18 8.61 45.16
N ALA A 14 -5.20 8.22 43.89
CA ALA A 14 -4.87 6.86 43.53
C ALA A 14 -3.39 6.62 43.90
N VAL A 15 -3.09 5.49 44.55
CA VAL A 15 -1.75 5.15 45.04
C VAL A 15 -1.30 3.86 44.36
N CYS A 16 0.00 3.72 44.11
CA CYS A 16 0.60 2.46 43.67
C CYS A 16 0.33 1.36 44.71
N THR A 17 -0.31 0.27 44.28
CA THR A 17 -0.63 -0.89 45.14
C THR A 17 0.00 -2.20 44.65
N THR A 18 0.36 -2.28 43.36
CA THR A 18 1.04 -3.47 42.80
C THR A 18 2.49 -3.58 43.25
N GLY A 19 3.12 -2.46 43.61
CA GLY A 19 4.53 -2.35 43.99
C GLY A 19 5.27 -1.42 43.06
N ASN A 20 6.23 -0.65 43.58
CA ASN A 20 6.97 0.31 42.76
C ASN A 20 7.79 -0.40 41.68
N ILE A 21 7.73 0.11 40.46
CA ILE A 21 8.59 -0.34 39.37
C ILE A 21 10.00 0.18 39.64
N THR A 22 10.98 -0.73 39.63
CA THR A 22 12.41 -0.49 39.88
C THR A 22 13.24 -1.13 38.76
N ALA A 23 14.54 -0.84 38.72
CA ALA A 23 15.45 -1.50 37.78
C ALA A 23 15.41 -3.04 37.89
N VAL A 24 15.22 -3.59 39.11
CA VAL A 24 15.10 -5.04 39.33
C VAL A 24 13.84 -5.59 38.69
N THR A 25 12.69 -4.93 38.88
CA THR A 25 11.44 -5.37 38.25
C THR A 25 11.50 -5.24 36.74
N ILE A 26 12.16 -4.21 36.20
CA ILE A 26 12.34 -4.01 34.76
C ILE A 26 13.25 -5.09 34.16
N ALA A 27 14.27 -5.55 34.89
CA ALA A 27 15.18 -6.59 34.43
C ALA A 27 14.48 -7.96 34.26
N ASP A 28 13.43 -8.22 35.03
CA ASP A 28 12.66 -9.47 34.96
C ASP A 28 12.04 -9.68 33.56
N ALA A 29 12.11 -10.91 33.05
CA ALA A 29 11.61 -11.24 31.71
C ALA A 29 10.08 -11.16 31.60
N SER A 30 9.36 -11.28 32.72
CA SER A 30 7.90 -11.16 32.78
C SER A 30 7.41 -9.72 32.85
N PHE A 31 8.28 -8.72 33.06
CA PHE A 31 7.87 -7.32 33.01
C PHE A 31 7.24 -6.98 31.66
N PRO A 32 6.07 -6.31 31.60
CA PRO A 32 5.33 -5.61 32.66
C PRO A 32 4.12 -6.37 33.26
N VAL A 33 4.11 -7.71 33.23
CA VAL A 33 2.99 -8.52 33.75
C VAL A 33 2.68 -8.21 35.22
N GLY A 34 1.39 -8.13 35.54
CA GLY A 34 0.89 -7.84 36.90
C GLY A 34 0.49 -6.38 37.13
N TYR A 35 0.86 -5.48 36.22
CA TYR A 35 0.35 -4.12 36.19
C TYR A 35 -0.80 -4.02 35.18
N ASP A 36 -1.86 -3.30 35.53
CA ASP A 36 -2.74 -2.68 34.53
C ASP A 36 -2.24 -1.26 34.22
N SER A 37 -2.87 -0.55 33.29
CA SER A 37 -2.35 0.76 32.85
C SER A 37 -2.38 1.81 33.96
N THR A 38 -3.34 1.71 34.88
CA THR A 38 -3.45 2.62 36.02
C THR A 38 -2.35 2.33 37.03
N GLN A 39 -2.14 1.06 37.38
CA GLN A 39 -1.06 0.67 38.28
C GLN A 39 0.31 0.91 37.66
N PHE A 40 0.49 0.68 36.37
CA PHE A 40 1.72 0.98 35.65
C PHE A 40 2.05 2.47 35.74
N ASP A 41 1.07 3.36 35.53
CA ASP A 41 1.25 4.80 35.70
C ASP A 41 1.59 5.17 37.16
N LEU A 42 0.83 4.67 38.12
CA LEU A 42 1.03 5.02 39.54
C LEU A 42 2.35 4.48 40.10
N CYS A 43 2.79 3.31 39.65
CA CYS A 43 3.96 2.60 40.18
C CYS A 43 5.25 2.91 39.41
N LEU A 44 5.18 3.48 38.20
CA LEU A 44 6.35 3.91 37.45
C LEU A 44 6.74 5.35 37.81
N ASN A 45 7.80 5.46 38.62
CA ASN A 45 8.41 6.74 38.93
C ASN A 45 9.11 7.34 37.69
N ILE A 46 9.04 8.66 37.57
CA ILE A 46 9.62 9.42 36.45
C ILE A 46 11.14 9.22 36.32
N THR A 47 11.89 9.25 37.43
CA THR A 47 13.34 9.04 37.43
C THR A 47 13.67 7.60 37.00
N VAL A 48 12.92 6.61 37.48
CA VAL A 48 13.10 5.21 37.08
C VAL A 48 12.84 5.04 35.58
N LEU A 49 11.80 5.67 35.05
CA LEU A 49 11.54 5.68 33.61
C LEU A 49 12.70 6.29 32.83
N GLN A 50 13.20 7.45 33.26
CA GLN A 50 14.29 8.14 32.57
C GLN A 50 15.58 7.30 32.54
N ASP A 51 15.95 6.70 33.66
CA ASP A 51 17.18 5.92 33.80
C ASP A 51 17.13 4.56 33.08
N ASN A 52 15.92 4.05 32.79
CA ASN A 52 15.71 2.70 32.25
C ASN A 52 14.87 2.70 30.96
N LEU A 53 14.78 3.83 30.26
CA LEU A 53 13.85 4.02 29.14
C LEU A 53 14.00 2.92 28.09
N ALA A 54 15.23 2.63 27.66
CA ALA A 54 15.51 1.63 26.64
C ALA A 54 15.00 0.22 27.04
N ALA A 55 15.27 -0.20 28.27
CA ALA A 55 14.86 -1.53 28.76
C ALA A 55 13.33 -1.62 28.91
N ILE A 56 12.66 -0.51 29.25
CA ILE A 56 11.20 -0.45 29.34
C ILE A 56 10.58 -0.52 27.93
N THR A 57 11.04 0.31 27.00
CA THR A 57 10.45 0.40 25.64
C THR A 57 10.74 -0.84 24.79
N GLU A 58 11.78 -1.60 25.11
CA GLU A 58 12.06 -2.91 24.53
C GLU A 58 11.02 -3.97 24.93
N LYS A 59 10.50 -3.91 26.16
CA LYS A 59 9.58 -4.94 26.71
C LYS A 59 8.10 -4.57 26.57
N VAL A 60 7.78 -3.28 26.54
CA VAL A 60 6.40 -2.81 26.58
C VAL A 60 5.80 -2.70 25.17
N VAL A 61 4.93 -3.67 24.84
CA VAL A 61 4.19 -3.71 23.56
C VAL A 61 2.72 -3.29 23.69
N ASP A 62 2.19 -3.16 24.91
CA ASP A 62 0.82 -2.73 25.16
C ASP A 62 0.67 -1.22 24.93
N THR A 63 -0.24 -0.83 24.04
CA THR A 63 -0.49 0.58 23.67
C THR A 63 -0.90 1.47 24.85
N SER A 64 -1.58 0.92 25.86
CA SER A 64 -1.97 1.68 27.06
C SER A 64 -0.75 2.00 27.93
N PHE A 65 0.22 1.10 28.03
CA PHE A 65 1.45 1.34 28.78
C PHE A 65 2.40 2.25 28.00
N GLN A 66 2.47 2.10 26.68
CA GLN A 66 3.19 3.04 25.81
C GLN A 66 2.66 4.46 25.96
N THR A 67 1.33 4.62 26.03
CA THR A 67 0.70 5.93 26.28
C THR A 67 1.13 6.50 27.63
N VAL A 68 1.16 5.68 28.68
CA VAL A 68 1.67 6.09 30.00
C VAL A 68 3.15 6.52 29.94
N ILE A 69 4.00 5.76 29.25
CA ILE A 69 5.42 6.09 29.05
C ILE A 69 5.55 7.45 28.37
N LEU A 70 4.87 7.65 27.24
CA LEU A 70 4.96 8.91 26.49
C LEU A 70 4.44 10.09 27.31
N ASN A 71 3.31 9.93 28.02
CA ASN A 71 2.76 10.96 28.90
C ASN A 71 3.73 11.36 30.02
N LYS A 72 4.41 10.40 30.64
CA LYS A 72 5.44 10.69 31.65
C LYS A 72 6.67 11.38 31.05
N LEU A 73 7.13 10.94 29.88
CA LEU A 73 8.23 11.61 29.17
C LEU A 73 7.87 13.06 28.85
N ASN A 74 6.63 13.34 28.43
CA ASN A 74 6.15 14.71 28.20
C ASN A 74 6.11 15.56 29.49
N GLN A 75 5.96 14.96 30.67
CA GLN A 75 6.09 15.67 31.95
C GLN A 75 7.55 16.06 32.25
N ILE A 76 8.51 15.21 31.88
CA ILE A 76 9.95 15.49 32.02
C ILE A 76 10.40 16.55 31.02
N TYR A 77 9.89 16.47 29.80
CA TYR A 77 10.29 17.28 28.65
C TYR A 77 9.11 18.12 28.14
N PRO A 78 8.65 19.13 28.89
CA PRO A 78 7.48 19.93 28.50
C PRO A 78 7.69 20.71 27.19
N SER A 79 8.95 20.98 26.82
CA SER A 79 9.32 21.60 25.54
C SER A 79 9.61 20.59 24.42
N GLY A 80 9.29 19.31 24.64
CA GLY A 80 9.45 18.23 23.67
C GLY A 80 10.71 17.38 23.85
N LEU A 81 10.60 16.13 23.40
CA LEU A 81 11.65 15.12 23.48
C LEU A 81 12.83 15.46 22.57
N ASN A 82 14.04 15.20 23.05
CA ASN A 82 15.28 15.38 22.28
C ASN A 82 15.65 14.09 21.52
N ASP A 83 16.60 14.20 20.58
CA ASP A 83 17.07 13.08 19.76
C ASP A 83 17.45 11.82 20.57
N SER A 84 18.19 11.98 21.68
CA SER A 84 18.61 10.83 22.50
C SER A 84 17.44 10.08 23.15
N VAL A 85 16.35 10.78 23.49
CA VAL A 85 15.15 10.16 24.04
C VAL A 85 14.31 9.54 22.92
N LEU A 86 14.16 10.26 21.80
CA LEU A 86 13.38 9.82 20.64
C LEU A 86 13.90 8.51 20.04
N GLN A 87 15.23 8.35 19.98
CA GLN A 87 15.87 7.13 19.48
C GLN A 87 15.56 5.90 20.34
N LEU A 88 15.15 6.07 21.60
CA LEU A 88 14.82 4.99 22.52
C LEU A 88 13.33 4.64 22.57
N LEU A 89 12.45 5.39 21.90
CA LEU A 89 11.01 5.18 22.01
C LEU A 89 10.54 3.85 21.43
N GLY A 90 11.20 3.36 20.37
CA GLY A 90 10.76 2.16 19.66
C GLY A 90 9.26 2.24 19.26
N PRO A 91 8.47 1.18 19.51
CA PRO A 91 7.02 1.18 19.28
C PRO A 91 6.25 2.27 20.03
N THR A 92 6.75 2.75 21.18
CA THR A 92 6.12 3.82 21.97
C THR A 92 5.96 5.11 21.19
N SER A 93 6.79 5.34 20.16
CA SER A 93 6.61 6.51 19.29
C SER A 93 5.23 6.52 18.60
N ARG A 94 4.61 5.36 18.35
CA ARG A 94 3.36 5.25 17.57
C ARG A 94 2.10 5.70 18.30
N VAL A 95 2.15 5.87 19.63
CA VAL A 95 1.02 6.44 20.39
C VAL A 95 1.05 7.97 20.44
N ALA A 96 2.06 8.59 19.83
CA ALA A 96 2.18 10.04 19.78
C ALA A 96 1.08 10.70 18.95
N THR A 97 0.63 11.86 19.41
CA THR A 97 -0.25 12.75 18.66
C THR A 97 0.55 13.73 17.81
N ILE A 98 -0.12 14.43 16.90
CA ILE A 98 0.49 15.52 16.13
C ILE A 98 1.02 16.63 17.07
N ASP A 99 0.32 16.89 18.18
CA ASP A 99 0.77 17.87 19.18
C ASP A 99 2.07 17.43 19.86
N ASP A 100 2.21 16.14 20.18
CA ASP A 100 3.47 15.59 20.71
C ASP A 100 4.61 15.76 19.69
N ILE A 101 4.39 15.31 18.45
CA ILE A 101 5.37 15.35 17.36
C ILE A 101 5.83 16.79 17.08
N SER A 102 4.91 17.77 17.15
CA SER A 102 5.23 19.18 16.93
C SER A 102 6.30 19.73 17.89
N LYS A 103 6.38 19.16 19.10
CA LYS A 103 7.33 19.57 20.14
C LYS A 103 8.67 18.85 20.02
N TRP A 104 8.70 17.67 19.38
CA TRP A 104 9.91 16.86 19.26
C TRP A 104 11.05 17.61 18.57
N LYS A 105 12.29 17.34 19.00
CA LYS A 105 13.52 17.84 18.37
C LYS A 105 14.13 16.68 17.60
N ILE A 106 13.83 16.63 16.31
CA ILE A 106 14.32 15.61 15.38
C ILE A 106 15.43 16.26 14.56
N THR A 107 16.65 16.28 15.10
CA THR A 107 17.74 17.10 14.53
C THR A 107 18.83 16.29 13.85
N VAL A 108 18.84 14.96 14.01
CA VAL A 108 19.81 14.09 13.34
C VAL A 108 19.11 12.96 12.58
N THR A 109 19.74 12.52 11.49
CA THR A 109 19.19 11.49 10.59
C THR A 109 18.98 10.16 11.31
N ASP A 110 19.80 9.82 12.31
CA ASP A 110 19.62 8.61 13.14
C ASP A 110 18.28 8.62 13.89
N THR A 111 17.85 9.78 14.39
CA THR A 111 16.53 9.92 15.04
C THR A 111 15.41 9.74 14.03
N LEU A 112 15.52 10.35 12.85
CA LEU A 112 14.55 10.14 11.78
C LEU A 112 14.44 8.66 11.40
N SER A 113 15.59 7.98 11.24
CA SER A 113 15.66 6.55 10.94
C SER A 113 15.02 5.69 12.03
N SER A 114 15.31 5.97 13.31
CA SER A 114 14.71 5.24 14.45
C SER A 114 13.19 5.41 14.50
N LEU A 115 12.69 6.62 14.24
CA LEU A 115 11.25 6.90 14.20
C LEU A 115 10.57 6.25 12.98
N MET A 116 11.23 6.23 11.82
CA MET A 116 10.70 5.66 10.57
C MET A 116 10.87 4.13 10.46
N ASN A 117 11.57 3.49 11.40
CA ASN A 117 11.77 2.05 11.43
C ASN A 117 10.43 1.30 11.46
N SER A 118 10.15 0.51 10.42
CA SER A 118 8.90 -0.25 10.25
C SER A 118 8.74 -1.39 11.26
N ASN A 119 9.82 -1.85 11.88
CA ASN A 119 9.75 -2.86 12.95
C ASN A 119 9.04 -2.33 14.21
N ASN A 120 8.97 -1.01 14.37
CA ASN A 120 8.27 -0.35 15.48
C ASN A 120 6.77 -0.15 15.20
N GLY A 121 6.25 -0.74 14.13
CA GLY A 121 4.87 -0.57 13.66
C GLY A 121 4.75 0.50 12.57
N ASN A 122 3.63 0.50 11.87
CA ASN A 122 3.37 1.45 10.79
C ASN A 122 2.88 2.79 11.34
N TRP A 123 3.35 3.88 10.73
CA TRP A 123 2.73 5.18 10.94
C TRP A 123 1.45 5.31 10.12
N ALA A 124 0.46 6.01 10.67
CA ALA A 124 -0.57 6.61 9.83
C ALA A 124 0.07 7.69 8.93
N PRO A 125 -0.39 7.89 7.68
CA PRO A 125 0.22 8.85 6.76
C PRO A 125 0.36 10.26 7.34
N GLU A 126 -0.66 10.75 8.05
CA GLU A 126 -0.63 12.07 8.68
C GLU A 126 0.48 12.17 9.75
N MET A 127 0.72 11.10 10.50
CA MET A 127 1.74 11.06 11.54
C MET A 127 3.15 10.97 10.95
N SER A 128 3.38 10.13 9.94
CA SER A 128 4.70 10.08 9.29
C SER A 128 5.03 11.39 8.58
N ASN A 129 4.04 12.03 7.93
CA ASN A 129 4.21 13.37 7.38
C ASN A 129 4.63 14.36 8.47
N ALA A 130 3.94 14.39 9.61
CA ALA A 130 4.29 15.27 10.73
C ALA A 130 5.72 15.05 11.24
N VAL A 131 6.17 13.79 11.37
CA VAL A 131 7.55 13.47 11.80
C VAL A 131 8.58 13.95 10.77
N ILE A 132 8.36 13.67 9.49
CA ILE A 132 9.32 14.01 8.43
C ILE A 132 9.38 15.52 8.22
N THR A 133 8.23 16.20 8.17
CA THR A 133 8.19 17.68 8.06
C THR A 133 8.78 18.35 9.29
N ARG A 134 8.62 17.77 10.48
CA ARG A 134 9.30 18.25 11.67
C ARG A 134 10.82 18.20 11.53
N TYR A 135 11.38 17.10 11.02
CA TYR A 135 12.81 17.00 10.69
C TYR A 135 13.22 18.02 9.63
N LEU A 136 12.46 18.14 8.54
CA LEU A 136 12.76 19.07 7.43
C LEU A 136 12.61 20.56 7.82
N SER A 137 11.92 20.87 8.93
CA SER A 137 11.80 22.24 9.44
C SER A 137 13.10 22.79 10.04
N VAL A 138 14.07 21.92 10.32
CA VAL A 138 15.40 22.33 10.81
C VAL A 138 16.20 22.91 9.65
N SER A 139 16.85 24.05 9.87
CA SER A 139 17.62 24.75 8.84
C SER A 139 18.68 23.84 8.20
N ASN A 140 18.78 23.89 6.87
CA ASN A 140 19.68 23.08 6.03
C ASN A 140 19.32 21.59 5.94
N HIS A 141 18.25 21.12 6.58
CA HIS A 141 17.76 19.77 6.32
C HIS A 141 17.06 19.72 4.96
N THR A 142 17.32 18.64 4.22
CA THR A 142 16.69 18.35 2.94
C THR A 142 16.47 16.84 2.84
N LEU A 143 15.71 16.39 1.85
CA LEU A 143 15.64 14.97 1.50
C LEU A 143 16.90 14.56 0.72
N GLY A 144 17.99 14.39 1.46
CA GLY A 144 19.23 13.77 0.98
C GLY A 144 19.09 12.26 0.85
N THR A 145 20.12 11.60 0.31
CA THR A 145 20.11 10.13 0.15
C THR A 145 19.87 9.39 1.47
N ALA A 146 20.49 9.83 2.57
CA ALA A 146 20.33 9.19 3.87
C ALA A 146 18.91 9.35 4.40
N GLU A 147 18.32 10.54 4.23
CA GLU A 147 16.96 10.85 4.66
C GLU A 147 15.92 10.09 3.84
N ILE A 148 16.10 10.00 2.52
CA ILE A 148 15.24 9.19 1.64
C ILE A 148 15.26 7.73 2.08
N ASN A 149 16.45 7.20 2.39
CA ASN A 149 16.61 5.82 2.86
C ASN A 149 15.99 5.61 4.24
N ALA A 150 16.11 6.59 5.15
CA ALA A 150 15.51 6.54 6.47
C ALA A 150 13.98 6.56 6.40
N VAL A 151 13.41 7.40 5.54
CA VAL A 151 11.96 7.57 5.37
C VAL A 151 11.31 6.34 4.69
N GLY A 152 11.96 5.76 3.69
CA GLY A 152 11.48 4.57 2.99
C GLY A 152 10.09 4.77 2.40
N SER A 153 9.18 3.81 2.63
CA SER A 153 7.80 3.86 2.10
C SER A 153 6.96 5.02 2.68
N ASN A 154 7.36 5.61 3.81
CA ASN A 154 6.71 6.81 4.33
C ASN A 154 6.92 8.04 3.44
N ILE A 155 7.76 7.96 2.40
CA ILE A 155 7.93 9.05 1.43
C ILE A 155 6.60 9.42 0.77
N CYS A 156 5.69 8.44 0.64
CA CYS A 156 4.35 8.62 0.09
C CYS A 156 3.38 9.39 1.01
N SER A 157 3.78 9.76 2.23
CA SER A 157 2.98 10.67 3.06
C SER A 157 3.26 12.15 2.80
N LEU A 158 4.33 12.47 2.06
CA LEU A 158 4.77 13.83 1.81
C LEU A 158 4.00 14.49 0.67
N ASP A 159 3.84 15.81 0.77
CA ASP A 159 3.27 16.61 -0.30
C ASP A 159 4.16 16.60 -1.56
N VAL A 160 3.52 16.70 -2.72
CA VAL A 160 4.20 16.71 -4.02
C VAL A 160 5.30 17.78 -4.08
N SER A 161 5.05 18.97 -3.54
CA SER A 161 6.02 20.08 -3.50
C SER A 161 7.27 19.76 -2.67
N VAL A 162 7.15 18.92 -1.64
CA VAL A 162 8.30 18.46 -0.85
C VAL A 162 9.09 17.42 -1.64
N LEU A 163 8.39 16.51 -2.33
CA LEU A 163 9.02 15.49 -3.18
C LEU A 163 9.78 16.11 -4.36
N GLU A 164 9.24 17.17 -4.97
CA GLU A 164 9.86 17.90 -6.09
C GLU A 164 11.19 18.56 -5.73
N ASN A 165 11.47 18.76 -4.43
CA ASN A 165 12.76 19.29 -3.96
C ASN A 165 13.86 18.22 -3.88
N ILE A 166 13.54 16.93 -4.09
CA ILE A 166 14.55 15.87 -4.14
C ILE A 166 15.41 16.05 -5.40
N THR A 167 16.73 16.11 -5.21
CA THR A 167 17.65 16.20 -6.34
C THR A 167 17.81 14.85 -7.05
N SER A 168 18.11 14.89 -8.35
CA SER A 168 18.39 13.66 -9.11
C SER A 168 19.58 12.88 -8.54
N GLU A 169 20.60 13.54 -7.99
CA GLU A 169 21.73 12.85 -7.38
C GLU A 169 21.32 12.10 -6.11
N ASN A 170 20.49 12.72 -5.26
CA ASN A 170 20.03 12.11 -4.02
C ASN A 170 19.19 10.86 -4.28
N LEU A 171 18.25 10.95 -5.24
CA LEU A 171 17.40 9.81 -5.62
C LEU A 171 18.20 8.70 -6.31
N LYS A 172 19.17 9.06 -7.17
CA LYS A 172 20.04 8.08 -7.85
C LYS A 172 20.79 7.17 -6.87
N ASN A 173 21.24 7.73 -5.74
CA ASN A 173 22.04 7.04 -4.74
C ASN A 173 21.20 6.42 -3.60
N ALA A 174 19.88 6.64 -3.61
CA ALA A 174 18.98 6.05 -2.64
C ALA A 174 18.73 4.56 -2.92
N ASN A 175 18.31 3.84 -1.90
CA ASN A 175 17.78 2.49 -2.02
C ASN A 175 16.49 2.51 -2.84
N THR A 176 16.13 1.36 -3.40
CA THR A 176 14.85 1.20 -4.08
C THR A 176 13.69 1.54 -3.14
N LEU A 177 12.87 2.50 -3.55
CA LEU A 177 11.70 2.93 -2.80
C LEU A 177 10.48 2.07 -3.14
N ASP A 178 9.70 1.72 -2.12
CA ASP A 178 8.35 1.21 -2.31
C ASP A 178 7.38 2.39 -2.44
N LEU A 179 6.83 2.54 -3.64
CA LEU A 179 5.89 3.60 -4.01
C LEU A 179 4.45 3.10 -4.13
N SER A 180 4.14 1.91 -3.62
CA SER A 180 2.81 1.29 -3.75
C SER A 180 1.69 2.15 -3.16
N SER A 181 1.95 2.84 -2.04
CA SER A 181 0.99 3.72 -1.34
C SER A 181 0.91 5.15 -1.89
N CYS A 182 1.82 5.53 -2.80
CA CYS A 182 1.84 6.87 -3.38
C CYS A 182 0.64 7.10 -4.31
N SER A 183 0.08 8.31 -4.24
CA SER A 183 -0.83 8.84 -5.26
C SER A 183 -0.15 8.95 -6.63
N ILE A 184 -0.96 9.07 -7.69
CA ILE A 184 -0.45 9.21 -9.06
C ILE A 184 0.40 10.48 -9.21
N GLN A 185 0.02 11.58 -8.53
CA GLN A 185 0.75 12.85 -8.55
C GLN A 185 2.12 12.71 -7.90
N GLN A 186 2.21 12.05 -6.73
CA GLN A 186 3.48 11.77 -6.07
C GLN A 186 4.36 10.84 -6.91
N LYS A 187 3.78 9.77 -7.49
CA LYS A 187 4.50 8.89 -8.41
C LYS A 187 5.04 9.66 -9.61
N SER A 188 4.28 10.59 -10.18
CA SER A 188 4.69 11.39 -11.34
C SER A 188 5.84 12.35 -11.02
N ALA A 189 5.80 13.00 -9.85
CA ALA A 189 6.91 13.81 -9.37
C ALA A 189 8.19 12.97 -9.20
N LEU A 190 8.10 11.84 -8.49
CA LEU A 190 9.23 10.93 -8.29
C LEU A 190 9.74 10.31 -9.61
N TYR A 191 8.84 10.00 -10.55
CA TYR A 191 9.23 9.56 -11.89
C TYR A 191 10.06 10.61 -12.63
N THR A 192 9.64 11.88 -12.60
CA THR A 192 10.36 12.96 -13.26
C THR A 192 11.80 13.07 -12.73
N ILE A 193 11.96 12.97 -11.42
CA ILE A 193 13.27 12.99 -10.76
C ILE A 193 14.06 11.74 -11.12
N GLY A 194 13.46 10.55 -11.09
CA GLY A 194 14.09 9.28 -11.47
C GLY A 194 14.55 9.24 -12.93
N ASN A 195 13.72 9.72 -13.85
CA ASN A 195 14.02 9.80 -15.28
C ASN A 195 15.24 10.70 -15.55
N SER A 196 15.37 11.81 -14.82
CA SER A 196 16.57 12.65 -14.84
C SER A 196 17.79 11.93 -14.23
N SER A 197 17.60 11.30 -13.07
CA SER A 197 18.63 10.56 -12.32
C SER A 197 19.33 9.47 -13.14
N PHE A 198 18.57 8.76 -13.97
CA PHE A 198 19.06 7.62 -14.76
C PHE A 198 19.22 7.93 -16.25
N SER A 199 19.23 9.21 -16.62
CA SER A 199 19.32 9.67 -18.02
C SER A 199 20.57 9.15 -18.75
N ARG A 200 21.69 8.96 -18.05
CA ARG A 200 22.95 8.45 -18.62
C ARG A 200 22.86 6.97 -19.02
N GLN A 201 21.92 6.22 -18.45
CA GLN A 201 21.74 4.80 -18.70
C GLN A 201 20.81 4.51 -19.88
N ARG A 202 20.16 5.52 -20.47
CA ARG A 202 19.18 5.36 -21.56
C ARG A 202 19.70 4.61 -22.80
N SER A 203 21.02 4.62 -23.03
CA SER A 203 21.63 3.84 -24.12
C SER A 203 21.64 2.33 -23.86
N ASN A 204 21.59 1.92 -22.59
CA ASN A 204 21.48 0.52 -22.17
C ASN A 204 20.08 0.27 -21.59
N ALA A 205 19.16 -0.17 -22.45
CA ALA A 205 17.77 -0.42 -22.10
C ALA A 205 17.59 -1.31 -20.87
N ARG A 206 18.41 -2.35 -20.72
CA ARG A 206 18.33 -3.29 -19.59
C ARG A 206 18.68 -2.62 -18.27
N ILE A 207 19.80 -1.91 -18.23
CA ILE A 207 20.24 -1.18 -17.03
C ILE A 207 19.26 -0.06 -16.72
N TYR A 208 18.83 0.69 -17.73
CA TYR A 208 17.86 1.76 -17.56
C TYR A 208 16.55 1.25 -16.96
N TYR A 209 15.97 0.18 -17.52
CA TYR A 209 14.73 -0.42 -17.02
C TYR A 209 14.86 -0.88 -15.56
N GLN A 210 15.98 -1.52 -15.20
CA GLN A 210 16.23 -1.95 -13.81
C GLN A 210 16.23 -0.78 -12.82
N LEU A 211 16.77 0.38 -13.21
CA LEU A 211 16.85 1.56 -12.35
C LEU A 211 15.54 2.34 -12.29
N ILE A 212 14.86 2.52 -13.44
CA ILE A 212 13.63 3.31 -13.51
C ILE A 212 12.38 2.53 -13.09
N GLY A 213 12.43 1.19 -13.10
CA GLY A 213 11.30 0.29 -12.85
C GLY A 213 10.40 0.68 -11.68
N PRO A 214 10.95 0.92 -10.47
CA PRO A 214 10.17 1.32 -9.29
C PRO A 214 9.33 2.60 -9.47
N TYR A 215 9.73 3.47 -10.40
CA TYR A 215 9.11 4.78 -10.63
C TYR A 215 8.12 4.80 -11.80
N LEU A 216 8.01 3.70 -12.57
CA LEU A 216 7.20 3.66 -13.80
C LEU A 216 5.70 3.89 -13.56
N GLY A 217 5.21 3.71 -12.33
CA GLY A 217 3.85 4.07 -11.92
C GLY A 217 3.48 5.54 -12.18
N GLY A 218 4.47 6.43 -12.26
CA GLY A 218 4.29 7.86 -12.55
C GLY A 218 4.64 8.29 -13.97
N ALA A 219 5.05 7.36 -14.83
CA ALA A 219 5.55 7.67 -16.16
C ALA A 219 4.44 8.18 -17.10
N PRO A 220 4.72 9.17 -17.97
CA PRO A 220 3.80 9.55 -19.02
C PRO A 220 3.70 8.48 -20.11
N VAL A 221 2.61 8.49 -20.88
CA VAL A 221 2.35 7.49 -21.92
C VAL A 221 3.47 7.40 -22.95
N GLN A 222 4.08 8.52 -23.32
CA GLN A 222 5.16 8.58 -24.32
C GLN A 222 6.39 7.81 -23.87
N ASP A 223 6.73 7.88 -22.57
CA ASP A 223 7.91 7.20 -22.03
C ASP A 223 7.64 5.70 -21.89
N ILE A 224 6.42 5.30 -21.54
CA ILE A 224 6.00 3.89 -21.54
C ILE A 224 6.02 3.31 -22.97
N GLN A 225 5.48 4.03 -23.95
CA GLN A 225 5.56 3.63 -25.36
C GLN A 225 7.01 3.55 -25.85
N SER A 226 7.86 4.51 -25.48
CA SER A 226 9.28 4.44 -25.84
C SER A 226 9.97 3.23 -25.19
N LEU A 227 9.57 2.82 -23.99
CA LEU A 227 10.14 1.67 -23.31
C LEU A 227 9.75 0.35 -23.99
N SER A 228 8.53 0.24 -24.52
CA SER A 228 8.05 -0.96 -25.21
C SER A 228 8.87 -1.33 -26.46
N THR A 229 9.61 -0.38 -27.04
CA THR A 229 10.47 -0.61 -28.20
C THR A 229 11.90 -1.02 -27.82
N LYS A 230 12.20 -1.22 -26.53
CA LYS A 230 13.56 -1.39 -26.01
C LYS A 230 13.88 -2.82 -25.57
N ASN A 231 13.05 -3.79 -25.96
CA ASN A 231 13.23 -5.21 -25.62
C ASN A 231 13.36 -5.43 -24.10
N VAL A 232 12.41 -4.86 -23.36
CA VAL A 232 12.29 -5.06 -21.90
C VAL A 232 11.38 -6.24 -21.61
N ASN A 233 11.50 -6.79 -20.41
CA ASN A 233 10.64 -7.85 -19.90
C ASN A 233 9.97 -7.34 -18.63
N MET A 234 8.99 -6.44 -18.80
CA MET A 234 8.26 -5.86 -17.69
C MET A 234 7.51 -6.94 -16.93
N ASP A 235 7.65 -6.97 -15.61
CA ASP A 235 6.86 -7.89 -14.79
C ASP A 235 5.40 -7.41 -14.72
N ILE A 236 4.48 -8.37 -14.57
CA ILE A 236 3.04 -8.08 -14.54
C ILE A 236 2.65 -7.17 -13.38
N THR A 237 3.37 -7.21 -12.26
CA THR A 237 3.11 -6.33 -11.10
C THR A 237 3.46 -4.88 -11.42
N THR A 238 4.59 -4.62 -12.08
CA THR A 238 4.98 -3.30 -12.58
C THR A 238 3.95 -2.80 -13.61
N PHE A 239 3.54 -3.65 -14.55
CA PHE A 239 2.49 -3.29 -15.52
C PHE A 239 1.18 -2.88 -14.83
N MET A 240 0.72 -3.66 -13.86
CA MET A 240 -0.51 -3.36 -13.12
C MET A 240 -0.39 -2.13 -12.22
N ASN A 241 0.83 -1.73 -11.86
CA ASN A 241 1.13 -0.54 -11.05
C ASN A 241 1.38 0.73 -11.88
N LEU A 242 1.36 0.65 -13.21
CA LEU A 242 1.38 1.83 -14.09
C LEU A 242 0.18 2.74 -13.81
N ASN A 243 0.28 4.01 -14.18
CA ASN A 243 -0.84 4.93 -14.10
C ASN A 243 -2.05 4.36 -14.89
N PRO A 244 -3.23 4.17 -14.26
CA PRO A 244 -4.40 3.60 -14.94
C PRO A 244 -4.80 4.36 -16.21
N ALA A 245 -4.64 5.68 -16.24
CA ALA A 245 -4.93 6.48 -17.44
C ALA A 245 -3.96 6.16 -18.59
N VAL A 246 -2.71 5.83 -18.28
CA VAL A 246 -1.73 5.40 -19.27
C VAL A 246 -2.07 4.00 -19.78
N ILE A 247 -2.35 3.05 -18.88
CA ILE A 247 -2.72 1.67 -19.25
C ILE A 247 -3.87 1.67 -20.26
N MET A 248 -4.91 2.47 -20.01
CA MET A 248 -6.13 2.48 -20.82
C MET A 248 -5.93 2.95 -22.27
N VAL A 249 -4.82 3.63 -22.58
CA VAL A 249 -4.49 4.08 -23.94
C VAL A 249 -3.42 3.23 -24.62
N LEU A 250 -2.86 2.22 -23.94
CA LEU A 250 -1.90 1.30 -24.55
C LEU A 250 -2.60 0.31 -25.47
N ASN A 251 -2.11 0.19 -26.69
CA ASN A 251 -2.56 -0.84 -27.63
C ASN A 251 -1.89 -2.19 -27.36
N VAL A 252 -2.40 -3.24 -28.00
CA VAL A 252 -1.90 -4.62 -27.87
C VAL A 252 -0.40 -4.74 -28.17
N SER A 253 0.10 -4.12 -29.24
CA SER A 253 1.53 -4.18 -29.61
C SER A 253 2.43 -3.53 -28.56
N THR A 254 1.99 -2.44 -27.94
CA THR A 254 2.73 -1.76 -26.88
C THR A 254 2.82 -2.66 -25.65
N VAL A 255 1.71 -3.25 -25.21
CA VAL A 255 1.71 -4.17 -24.06
C VAL A 255 2.55 -5.42 -24.33
N GLN A 256 2.50 -5.94 -25.56
CA GLN A 256 3.37 -7.04 -26.00
C GLN A 256 4.85 -6.67 -25.89
N GLY A 257 5.24 -5.49 -26.36
CA GLY A 257 6.63 -5.00 -26.28
C GLY A 257 7.10 -4.66 -24.86
N LEU A 258 6.19 -4.28 -23.97
CA LEU A 258 6.50 -4.04 -22.55
C LEU A 258 6.76 -5.34 -21.81
N LEU A 259 5.84 -6.31 -21.89
CA LEU A 259 5.90 -7.53 -21.10
C LEU A 259 6.94 -8.52 -21.65
N GLY A 260 7.18 -8.51 -22.96
CA GLY A 260 8.19 -9.37 -23.60
C GLY A 260 7.94 -10.83 -23.25
N VAL A 261 8.92 -11.48 -22.61
CA VAL A 261 8.81 -12.89 -22.19
C VAL A 261 7.74 -13.13 -21.11
N ASN A 262 7.34 -12.10 -20.36
CA ASN A 262 6.33 -12.19 -19.31
C ASN A 262 4.90 -12.02 -19.86
N LEU A 263 4.72 -11.98 -21.19
CA LEU A 263 3.40 -11.77 -21.82
C LEU A 263 2.33 -12.76 -21.32
N VAL A 264 2.72 -14.00 -21.07
CA VAL A 264 1.82 -15.07 -20.59
C VAL A 264 1.16 -14.72 -19.26
N ASP A 265 1.79 -13.86 -18.44
CA ASP A 265 1.27 -13.46 -17.14
C ASP A 265 -0.03 -12.65 -17.29
N LEU A 266 -0.27 -11.97 -18.41
CA LEU A 266 -1.58 -11.33 -18.65
C LEU A 266 -2.73 -12.32 -18.54
N LYS A 267 -2.54 -13.55 -19.01
CA LYS A 267 -3.57 -14.59 -18.93
C LYS A 267 -3.75 -15.08 -17.49
N LEU A 268 -2.65 -15.25 -16.76
CA LEU A 268 -2.69 -15.62 -15.33
C LEU A 268 -3.44 -14.58 -14.50
N PHE A 269 -3.28 -13.29 -14.84
CA PHE A 269 -3.90 -12.16 -14.16
C PHE A 269 -5.15 -11.63 -14.87
N GLU A 270 -5.80 -12.40 -15.75
CA GLU A 270 -6.95 -11.93 -16.55
C GLU A 270 -8.17 -11.48 -15.72
N LYS A 271 -8.23 -11.91 -14.45
CA LYS A 271 -9.28 -11.54 -13.50
C LYS A 271 -8.94 -10.29 -12.67
N SER A 272 -7.72 -9.75 -12.81
CA SER A 272 -7.34 -8.47 -12.23
C SER A 272 -8.16 -7.36 -12.88
N SER A 273 -8.69 -6.43 -12.07
CA SER A 273 -9.45 -5.29 -12.56
C SER A 273 -8.66 -4.45 -13.58
N VAL A 274 -7.34 -4.34 -13.40
CA VAL A 274 -6.45 -3.60 -14.30
C VAL A 274 -6.38 -4.29 -15.67
N VAL A 275 -6.13 -5.60 -15.68
CA VAL A 275 -6.05 -6.38 -16.93
C VAL A 275 -7.40 -6.40 -17.64
N GLN A 276 -8.50 -6.62 -16.92
CA GLN A 276 -9.85 -6.58 -17.48
C GLN A 276 -10.18 -5.23 -18.11
N SER A 277 -9.85 -4.13 -17.41
CA SER A 277 -10.10 -2.77 -17.91
C SER A 277 -9.32 -2.52 -19.20
N TRP A 278 -8.06 -2.93 -19.25
CA TRP A 278 -7.24 -2.83 -20.46
C TRP A 278 -7.77 -3.70 -21.61
N VAL A 279 -8.07 -4.98 -21.35
CA VAL A 279 -8.62 -5.93 -22.34
C VAL A 279 -9.93 -5.41 -22.93
N ALA A 280 -10.79 -4.81 -22.11
CA ALA A 280 -12.06 -4.22 -22.56
C ALA A 280 -11.86 -3.05 -23.54
N GLN A 281 -10.66 -2.45 -23.60
CA GLN A 281 -10.34 -1.38 -24.55
C GLN A 281 -9.81 -1.86 -25.91
N GLN A 282 -9.50 -3.14 -26.06
CA GLN A 282 -8.87 -3.70 -27.27
C GLN A 282 -9.90 -4.37 -28.17
N TYR A 283 -9.64 -4.51 -29.47
CA TYR A 283 -10.46 -5.39 -30.32
C TYR A 283 -10.03 -6.85 -30.13
N GLN A 284 -10.97 -7.79 -30.24
CA GLN A 284 -10.65 -9.22 -30.15
C GLN A 284 -9.64 -9.66 -31.24
N SER A 285 -9.70 -9.05 -32.43
CA SER A 285 -8.72 -9.28 -33.50
C SER A 285 -7.30 -8.96 -33.06
N ASP A 286 -7.12 -7.88 -32.32
CA ASP A 286 -5.82 -7.44 -31.84
C ASP A 286 -5.36 -8.35 -30.71
N LEU A 287 -6.23 -8.68 -29.75
CA LEU A 287 -5.93 -9.61 -28.65
C LEU A 287 -5.48 -10.99 -29.15
N ASN A 288 -6.07 -11.46 -30.26
CA ASN A 288 -5.69 -12.73 -30.88
C ASN A 288 -4.23 -12.75 -31.36
N THR A 289 -3.63 -11.59 -31.69
CA THR A 289 -2.22 -11.50 -32.09
C THR A 289 -1.24 -11.88 -30.97
N LEU A 290 -1.68 -11.81 -29.71
CA LEU A 290 -0.88 -12.21 -28.56
C LEU A 290 -0.77 -13.73 -28.41
N ASN A 291 -1.72 -14.50 -28.97
CA ASN A 291 -1.77 -15.96 -28.88
C ASN A 291 -1.73 -16.52 -27.43
N ILE A 292 -2.33 -15.81 -26.47
CA ILE A 292 -2.42 -16.23 -25.06
C ILE A 292 -3.86 -16.50 -24.58
N GLY A 293 -4.83 -16.51 -25.50
CA GLY A 293 -6.23 -16.86 -25.20
C GLY A 293 -6.98 -15.85 -24.32
N LEU A 294 -6.64 -14.56 -24.41
CA LEU A 294 -7.46 -13.50 -23.80
C LEU A 294 -8.74 -13.33 -24.61
N VAL A 295 -9.87 -13.28 -23.90
CA VAL A 295 -11.20 -13.10 -24.49
C VAL A 295 -11.82 -11.83 -23.91
N GLY A 296 -12.19 -10.91 -24.79
CA GLY A 296 -12.83 -9.67 -24.43
C GLY A 296 -12.96 -8.73 -25.63
N GLY A 297 -13.12 -7.45 -25.36
CA GLY A 297 -12.86 -6.41 -26.33
C GLY A 297 -14.04 -5.57 -26.77
N LYS A 298 -13.69 -4.47 -27.44
CA LYS A 298 -14.61 -3.52 -28.07
C LYS A 298 -15.37 -4.21 -29.18
N ILE A 299 -16.68 -3.98 -29.22
CA ILE A 299 -17.52 -4.39 -30.35
C ILE A 299 -16.98 -3.64 -31.58
N PRO A 300 -16.62 -4.33 -32.67
CA PRO A 300 -16.18 -3.67 -33.90
C PRO A 300 -17.22 -2.65 -34.35
N PRO A 301 -16.84 -1.46 -34.84
CA PRO A 301 -17.79 -0.57 -35.46
C PRO A 301 -18.47 -1.31 -36.61
N VAL A 302 -19.79 -1.42 -36.55
CA VAL A 302 -20.59 -2.05 -37.61
C VAL A 302 -20.50 -1.17 -38.85
N THR A 303 -19.62 -1.49 -39.78
CA THR A 303 -19.67 -0.95 -41.14
C THR A 303 -20.88 -1.56 -41.84
N SER A 304 -21.99 -0.82 -41.85
CA SER A 304 -23.14 -1.10 -42.70
C SER A 304 -22.76 -0.89 -44.17
N GLN A 305 -22.21 -1.91 -44.81
CA GLN A 305 -22.20 -2.03 -46.27
C GLN A 305 -23.01 -3.26 -46.67
N SER A 306 -24.33 -3.08 -46.80
CA SER A 306 -25.17 -3.99 -47.55
C SER A 306 -25.02 -3.66 -49.04
N THR A 307 -24.14 -4.38 -49.73
CA THR A 307 -24.21 -4.48 -51.19
C THR A 307 -25.35 -5.42 -51.54
N ILE A 308 -26.53 -4.88 -51.85
CA ILE A 308 -27.64 -5.65 -52.39
C ILE A 308 -27.34 -5.90 -53.88
N THR A 309 -26.95 -7.13 -54.22
CA THR A 309 -26.92 -7.59 -55.61
C THR A 309 -28.32 -8.08 -55.97
N THR A 310 -29.07 -7.26 -56.69
CA THR A 310 -30.36 -7.64 -57.28
C THR A 310 -30.14 -8.64 -58.41
N VAL A 311 -30.57 -9.89 -58.25
CA VAL A 311 -30.75 -10.82 -59.37
C VAL A 311 -32.25 -11.01 -59.58
N THR A 312 -32.74 -10.51 -60.71
CA THR A 312 -34.11 -10.66 -61.18
C THR A 312 -34.21 -11.89 -62.06
N THR A 313 -35.08 -12.85 -61.72
CA THR A 313 -35.70 -13.75 -62.70
C THR A 313 -37.07 -14.22 -62.19
N SER A 314 -37.99 -14.29 -63.14
CA SER A 314 -39.44 -14.21 -62.99
C SER A 314 -40.16 -15.56 -62.88
N GLN A 315 -41.31 -15.54 -62.19
CA GLN A 315 -42.53 -16.38 -62.34
C GLN A 315 -42.37 -17.91 -62.11
N THR A 316 -43.26 -18.62 -61.40
CA THR A 316 -44.73 -18.60 -61.51
C THR A 316 -45.37 -19.26 -60.28
N ASN A 317 -46.58 -18.78 -59.94
CA ASN A 317 -47.44 -19.17 -58.82
C ASN A 317 -47.89 -20.64 -58.82
N GLN A 318 -48.04 -21.22 -57.62
CA GLN A 318 -49.26 -21.96 -57.24
C GLN A 318 -49.44 -22.03 -55.70
N THR A 319 -50.53 -21.42 -55.25
CA THR A 319 -51.32 -21.57 -54.00
C THR A 319 -51.50 -23.04 -53.58
N THR A 320 -51.50 -23.43 -52.30
CA THR A 320 -52.47 -23.20 -51.18
C THR A 320 -51.81 -23.83 -49.91
N SER A 321 -52.19 -23.65 -48.64
CA SER A 321 -53.40 -23.21 -47.94
C SER A 321 -53.00 -22.77 -46.52
N ALA A 322 -53.69 -21.75 -46.01
CA ALA A 322 -53.66 -21.32 -44.62
C ALA A 322 -54.61 -22.17 -43.77
N ASN A 323 -54.35 -22.34 -42.46
CA ASN A 323 -55.30 -21.84 -41.47
C ASN A 323 -54.82 -21.83 -40.00
N THR A 324 -55.12 -20.70 -39.37
CA THR A 324 -55.59 -20.45 -37.99
C THR A 324 -54.71 -20.63 -36.73
N THR A 325 -54.60 -19.47 -36.09
CA THR A 325 -54.23 -19.02 -34.75
C THR A 325 -54.98 -19.61 -33.54
N ALA A 326 -54.26 -19.54 -32.41
CA ALA A 326 -54.69 -19.22 -31.03
C ALA A 326 -55.46 -20.28 -30.22
N GLN A 327 -55.32 -20.45 -28.90
CA GLN A 327 -54.34 -20.07 -27.86
C GLN A 327 -54.87 -20.75 -26.54
N VAL A 328 -53.98 -21.01 -25.58
CA VAL A 328 -54.21 -21.12 -24.12
C VAL A 328 -54.54 -22.50 -23.48
N SER A 329 -53.50 -22.98 -22.77
CA SER A 329 -53.43 -23.62 -21.44
C SER A 329 -53.99 -25.03 -21.16
N GLY A 330 -53.10 -25.86 -20.61
CA GLY A 330 -53.44 -27.03 -19.81
C GLY A 330 -52.17 -27.71 -19.29
N ALA A 331 -51.93 -27.64 -17.99
CA ALA A 331 -50.76 -28.16 -17.30
C ALA A 331 -50.66 -29.70 -17.32
N SER A 332 -49.43 -30.26 -17.25
CA SER A 332 -49.15 -31.53 -16.54
C SER A 332 -47.64 -31.82 -16.37
N ARG A 333 -47.27 -31.97 -15.09
CA ARG A 333 -46.27 -32.81 -14.42
C ARG A 333 -45.43 -33.81 -15.25
N PHE A 334 -44.11 -33.84 -14.98
CA PHE A 334 -43.23 -35.02 -15.00
C PHE A 334 -42.21 -34.87 -13.85
N HIS A 335 -42.20 -35.72 -12.81
CA HIS A 335 -41.42 -36.97 -12.66
C HIS A 335 -39.91 -36.77 -12.94
N ALA A 336 -39.08 -36.60 -11.91
CA ALA A 336 -38.45 -37.62 -11.05
C ALA A 336 -37.26 -38.34 -11.73
N GLY A 337 -36.05 -38.03 -11.26
CA GLY A 337 -34.79 -38.67 -11.65
C GLY A 337 -33.57 -37.97 -11.04
N ALA A 338 -33.20 -38.33 -9.81
CA ALA A 338 -31.95 -37.95 -9.13
C ALA A 338 -30.85 -39.01 -9.38
N PRO A 339 -29.62 -38.92 -8.82
CA PRO A 339 -28.91 -37.78 -8.23
C PRO A 339 -27.47 -37.57 -8.79
N PHE A 340 -26.95 -36.36 -8.60
CA PHE A 340 -25.54 -36.00 -8.74
C PHE A 340 -24.73 -36.49 -7.52
N LEU A 341 -23.60 -37.16 -7.77
CA LEU A 341 -22.59 -37.49 -6.77
C LEU A 341 -21.74 -36.26 -6.45
N LEU A 342 -21.79 -35.82 -5.18
CA LEU A 342 -20.77 -34.95 -4.60
C LEU A 342 -19.49 -35.75 -4.36
N LEU A 343 -18.36 -35.28 -4.89
CA LEU A 343 -17.04 -35.63 -4.37
C LEU A 343 -16.38 -34.37 -3.80
N CYS A 344 -16.28 -34.33 -2.47
CA CYS A 344 -15.38 -33.47 -1.73
C CYS A 344 -13.95 -34.01 -1.89
N VAL A 345 -13.00 -33.16 -2.29
CA VAL A 345 -11.57 -33.46 -2.14
C VAL A 345 -10.98 -32.40 -1.22
N GLY A 346 -10.42 -32.88 -0.11
CA GLY A 346 -9.95 -32.08 1.01
C GLY A 346 -8.65 -31.33 0.74
N LEU A 347 -8.50 -30.20 1.44
CA LEU A 347 -7.25 -29.47 1.60
C LEU A 347 -6.25 -30.32 2.40
N LEU A 348 -5.06 -30.52 1.85
CA LEU A 348 -3.87 -30.91 2.60
C LEU A 348 -3.12 -29.64 3.03
N THR A 349 -3.08 -29.41 4.34
CA THR A 349 -2.20 -28.42 4.99
C THR A 349 -0.84 -29.05 5.24
N ILE A 350 0.22 -28.50 4.65
CA ILE A 350 1.61 -28.86 4.97
C ILE A 350 2.11 -27.93 6.06
N THR A 351 2.36 -28.49 7.25
CA THR A 351 3.08 -27.83 8.35
C THR A 351 4.58 -28.08 8.17
N HIS A 352 5.36 -27.01 8.04
CA HIS A 352 6.83 -27.09 8.12
C HIS A 352 7.27 -26.96 9.58
N SER A 353 7.83 -28.04 10.12
CA SER A 353 8.62 -28.05 11.35
C SER A 353 10.06 -27.64 11.02
N LEU A 354 10.52 -26.52 11.60
CA LEU A 354 11.95 -26.17 11.63
C LEU A 354 12.63 -26.99 12.74
N HIS A 355 13.67 -27.73 12.35
CA HIS A 355 14.57 -28.40 13.27
C HIS A 355 15.84 -27.53 13.39
N THR A 356 16.16 -27.14 14.61
CA THR A 356 17.39 -26.45 15.00
C THR A 356 18.55 -27.43 15.06
N THR A 357 19.67 -27.06 14.47
CA THR A 357 21.02 -27.50 14.83
C THR A 357 21.93 -26.29 14.83
#